data_AF-A0A0D0ET01-F1
#
_entry.id   AF-A0A0D0ET01-F1
#
_cell.length_a   1.000
_cell.length_b   1.000
_cell.length_c   1.000
_cell.angle_alpha   90.00
_cell.angle_beta   90.00
_cell.angle_gamma   90.00
#
_symmetry.space_group_name_H-M   'P 1'
#
loop_
_entity.id
_entity.type
_entity.pdbx_description
1 polymer ?
#
loop_
_entity_poly.entity_id
_entity_poly.type
_entity_poly.pdbx_seq_one_letter_code
_entity_poly.pdbx_strand_id
1 'polypeptide(L)'
;MSSIKKILLTPIFLLFVYCGQGQIKTPIGAMKKFEAFKNKEKFIADNTIFYPGIGDPKLKPILTEKINLASDDFKKVAESNNATDKDYQNAIKKGLQRFSEIYLDLDTENRERICSYFEELMDIVGLEISNGLLNDFMYDFDPQKN
;
A
#
# COMPACT_ATOMS: atom_id res chain seq x y z
N MET A 1 62.34 27.77 -13.29
CA MET A 1 62.02 26.32 -13.32
C MET A 1 60.94 26.10 -12.27
N SER A 2 59.66 26.32 -12.59
CA SER A 2 58.68 25.30 -13.05
C SER A 2 58.62 24.11 -12.08
N SER A 3 57.51 23.69 -11.48
CA SER A 3 56.09 23.87 -11.79
C SER A 3 55.24 23.60 -10.53
N ILE A 4 54.20 24.41 -10.32
CA ILE A 4 53.15 24.15 -9.33
C ILE A 4 52.37 22.91 -9.80
N LYS A 5 52.35 21.85 -8.99
CA LYS A 5 51.51 20.66 -9.25
C LYS A 5 50.04 21.08 -9.20
N LYS A 6 49.38 21.14 -10.34
CA LYS A 6 47.93 21.37 -10.43
C LYS A 6 47.23 20.11 -9.94
N ILE A 7 46.65 20.15 -8.75
CA ILE A 7 45.69 19.16 -8.27
C ILE A 7 44.45 19.33 -9.14
N LEU A 8 44.21 18.37 -10.03
CA LEU A 8 43.00 18.31 -10.85
C LEU A 8 41.87 17.77 -9.95
N LEU A 9 41.09 18.67 -9.34
CA LEU A 9 39.81 18.30 -8.73
C LEU A 9 38.83 18.00 -9.87
N THR A 10 38.55 16.72 -10.10
CA THR A 10 37.46 16.26 -10.96
C THR A 10 36.13 16.47 -10.21
N PRO A 11 35.18 17.24 -10.75
CA PRO A 11 33.85 17.34 -10.15
C PRO A 11 33.08 16.04 -10.39
N ILE A 12 32.73 15.35 -9.31
CA ILE A 12 31.77 14.24 -9.33
C ILE A 12 30.41 14.85 -9.67
N PHE A 13 29.93 14.59 -10.89
CA PHE A 13 28.59 14.93 -11.31
C PHE A 13 27.61 14.05 -10.54
N LEU A 14 27.07 14.56 -9.43
CA LEU A 14 25.90 13.99 -8.75
C LEU A 14 24.69 14.16 -9.69
N LEU A 15 24.39 13.12 -10.47
CA LEU A 15 23.10 13.01 -11.14
C LEU A 15 22.05 12.77 -10.05
N PHE A 16 21.46 13.85 -9.54
CA PHE A 16 20.17 13.76 -8.87
C PHE A 16 19.16 13.28 -9.92
N VAL A 17 18.91 11.98 -9.96
CA VAL A 17 17.71 11.45 -10.59
C VAL A 17 16.56 11.89 -9.70
N TYR A 18 16.09 13.12 -9.91
CA TYR A 18 14.80 13.56 -9.42
C TYR A 18 13.78 12.71 -10.16
N CYS A 19 13.39 11.58 -9.55
CA CYS A 19 12.22 10.84 -9.99
C CYS A 19 11.03 11.76 -9.70
N GLY A 20 10.71 12.64 -10.65
CA GLY A 20 9.46 13.39 -10.61
C GLY A 20 8.34 12.36 -10.52
N GLN A 21 7.50 12.46 -9.50
CA GLN A 21 6.43 11.49 -9.27
C GLN A 21 5.57 11.39 -10.53
N GLY A 22 5.68 10.25 -11.20
CA GLY A 22 4.91 9.96 -12.39
C GLY A 22 3.44 9.91 -12.01
N GLN A 23 2.60 10.46 -12.89
CA GLN A 23 1.17 10.26 -12.76
C GLN A 23 0.86 8.78 -13.04
N ILE A 24 0.15 8.12 -12.13
CA ILE A 24 -0.43 6.81 -12.39
C ILE A 24 -1.67 6.99 -13.25
N LYS A 25 -1.68 6.32 -14.40
CA LYS A 25 -2.86 6.23 -15.25
C LYS A 25 -3.77 5.14 -14.71
N THR A 26 -4.90 5.53 -14.13
CA THR A 26 -5.94 4.60 -13.69
C THR A 26 -6.30 3.62 -14.83
N PRO A 27 -6.16 2.30 -14.64
CA PRO A 27 -6.48 1.32 -15.67
C PRO A 27 -7.93 1.36 -16.10
N ILE A 28 -8.18 1.04 -17.38
CA ILE A 28 -9.55 0.91 -17.90
C ILE A 28 -10.29 -0.15 -17.10
N GLY A 29 -11.48 0.21 -16.59
CA GLY A 29 -12.32 -0.69 -15.80
C GLY A 29 -12.00 -0.75 -14.31
N ALA A 30 -11.03 0.03 -13.80
CA ALA A 30 -10.70 0.09 -12.37
C ALA A 30 -11.94 0.32 -11.48
N MET A 31 -12.86 1.19 -11.89
CA MET A 31 -14.10 1.45 -11.14
C MET A 31 -14.96 0.19 -10.98
N LYS A 32 -15.10 -0.62 -12.04
CA LYS A 32 -15.82 -1.90 -11.95
C LYS A 32 -15.10 -2.88 -11.02
N LYS A 33 -13.76 -2.88 -11.02
CA LYS A 33 -12.96 -3.72 -10.12
C LYS A 33 -13.10 -3.28 -8.66
N PHE A 34 -13.17 -1.98 -8.36
CA PHE A 34 -13.47 -1.50 -7.00
C PHE A 34 -14.85 -1.96 -6.52
N GLU A 35 -15.87 -1.86 -7.37
CA GLU A 35 -17.21 -2.37 -7.00
C GLU A 35 -17.19 -3.88 -6.75
N ALA A 36 -16.51 -4.66 -7.61
CA ALA A 36 -16.33 -6.10 -7.39
C ALA A 36 -15.56 -6.40 -6.09
N PHE A 37 -14.49 -5.64 -5.81
CA PHE A 37 -13.70 -5.76 -4.60
C PHE A 37 -14.51 -5.46 -3.34
N LYS A 38 -15.37 -4.44 -3.35
CA LYS A 38 -16.24 -4.14 -2.20
C LYS A 38 -17.31 -5.21 -1.99
N ASN A 39 -17.88 -5.73 -3.07
CA ASN A 39 -18.96 -6.72 -3.03
C ASN A 39 -18.50 -8.14 -2.68
N LYS A 40 -17.21 -8.48 -2.86
CA LYS A 40 -16.71 -9.80 -2.48
C LYS A 40 -16.76 -9.98 -0.96
N GLU A 41 -17.10 -11.20 -0.54
CA GLU A 41 -16.99 -11.61 0.86
C GLU A 41 -15.52 -11.65 1.27
N LYS A 42 -15.20 -11.10 2.46
CA LYS A 42 -13.82 -10.97 2.95
C LYS A 42 -13.57 -11.89 4.14
N PHE A 43 -12.30 -12.22 4.34
CA PHE A 43 -11.81 -13.06 5.44
C PHE A 43 -12.48 -14.45 5.50
N ILE A 44 -12.87 -14.98 4.34
CA ILE A 44 -13.27 -16.39 4.18
C ILE A 44 -12.04 -17.25 3.90
N ALA A 45 -12.14 -18.54 4.22
CA ALA A 45 -11.10 -19.51 3.89
C ALA A 45 -10.82 -19.51 2.38
N ASP A 46 -9.54 -19.53 2.04
CA ASP A 46 -9.07 -19.50 0.66
C ASP A 46 -7.84 -20.41 0.52
N ASN A 47 -8.07 -21.60 -0.01
CA ASN A 47 -7.03 -22.61 -0.18
C ASN A 47 -5.99 -22.25 -1.25
N THR A 48 -6.28 -21.28 -2.12
CA THR A 48 -5.33 -20.86 -3.16
C THR A 48 -4.15 -20.07 -2.59
N ILE A 49 -4.39 -19.39 -1.46
CA ILE A 49 -3.40 -18.63 -0.71
C ILE A 49 -3.15 -19.21 0.69
N PHE A 50 -3.65 -20.43 0.95
CA PHE A 50 -3.56 -21.13 2.24
C PHE A 50 -4.07 -20.33 3.45
N TYR A 51 -5.01 -19.42 3.26
CA TYR A 51 -5.62 -18.66 4.34
C TYR A 51 -6.78 -19.46 4.94
N PRO A 52 -6.75 -19.85 6.23
CA PRO A 52 -7.76 -20.73 6.81
C PRO A 52 -9.11 -20.04 7.07
N GLY A 53 -9.18 -18.72 6.91
CA GLY A 53 -10.35 -17.92 7.28
C GLY A 53 -10.18 -17.26 8.65
N ILE A 54 -11.08 -16.32 8.96
CA ILE A 54 -11.06 -15.63 10.25
C ILE A 54 -11.29 -16.59 11.42
N GLY A 55 -10.41 -16.56 12.42
CA GLY A 55 -10.54 -17.36 13.64
C GLY A 55 -11.64 -16.84 14.57
N ASP A 56 -11.67 -15.54 14.86
CA ASP A 56 -12.74 -14.90 15.62
C ASP A 56 -13.80 -14.28 14.69
N PRO A 57 -15.02 -14.85 14.60
CA PRO A 57 -16.07 -14.33 13.75
C PRO A 57 -16.47 -12.89 14.04
N LYS A 58 -16.23 -12.38 15.26
CA LYS A 58 -16.56 -11.00 15.64
C LYS A 58 -15.65 -9.97 14.96
N LEU A 59 -14.42 -10.35 14.62
CA LEU A 59 -13.49 -9.47 13.91
C LEU A 59 -13.87 -9.31 12.43
N LYS A 60 -14.51 -10.31 11.82
CA LYS A 60 -14.87 -10.30 10.40
C LYS A 60 -15.58 -9.03 9.92
N PRO A 61 -16.69 -8.57 10.53
CA PRO A 61 -17.35 -7.33 10.10
C PRO A 61 -16.45 -6.10 10.27
N ILE A 62 -15.68 -6.03 11.36
CA ILE A 62 -14.79 -4.91 11.67
C ILE A 62 -13.67 -4.79 10.62
N LEU A 63 -12.99 -5.91 10.33
CA LEU A 63 -11.92 -5.95 9.34
C LEU A 63 -12.44 -5.69 7.93
N THR A 64 -13.60 -6.27 7.60
CA THR A 64 -14.28 -6.05 6.30
C THR A 64 -14.58 -4.56 6.08
N GLU A 65 -15.12 -3.88 7.09
CA GLU A 65 -15.40 -2.45 7.03
C GLU A 65 -14.12 -1.63 6.80
N LYS A 66 -13.05 -1.90 7.57
CA LYS A 66 -11.76 -1.18 7.44
C LYS A 66 -11.13 -1.37 6.05
N ILE A 67 -11.16 -2.58 5.49
CA ILE A 67 -10.69 -2.86 4.12
C ILE A 67 -11.57 -2.15 3.07
N ASN A 68 -12.89 -2.14 3.24
CA ASN A 68 -13.79 -1.44 2.33
C ASN A 68 -13.54 0.08 2.34
N LEU A 69 -13.25 0.66 3.50
CA LEU A 69 -12.85 2.08 3.60
C LEU A 69 -11.52 2.37 2.90
N ALA A 70 -10.56 1.43 2.95
CA ALA A 70 -9.32 1.54 2.16
C ALA A 70 -9.61 1.49 0.65
N SER A 71 -10.53 0.63 0.21
CA SER A 71 -10.99 0.61 -1.19
C SER A 71 -11.61 1.94 -1.62
N ASP A 72 -12.39 2.59 -0.75
CA ASP A 72 -13.00 3.88 -1.04
C ASP A 72 -11.94 5.00 -1.16
N ASP A 73 -10.90 4.97 -0.32
CA ASP A 73 -9.76 5.90 -0.43
C ASP A 73 -9.03 5.72 -1.76
N PHE A 74 -8.74 4.48 -2.16
CA PHE A 74 -8.09 4.18 -3.45
C PHE A 74 -8.96 4.62 -4.64
N LYS A 75 -10.26 4.33 -4.59
CA LYS A 75 -11.20 4.75 -5.64
C LYS A 75 -11.23 6.26 -5.78
N LYS A 76 -11.27 7.00 -4.67
CA LYS A 76 -11.25 8.46 -4.67
C LYS A 76 -9.97 9.02 -5.29
N VAL A 77 -8.81 8.43 -5.00
CA VAL A 77 -7.54 8.81 -5.65
C VAL A 77 -7.62 8.54 -7.15
N ALA A 78 -8.07 7.35 -7.55
CA ALA A 78 -8.19 6.96 -8.96
C ALA A 78 -9.14 7.85 -9.79
N GLU A 79 -10.14 8.46 -9.16
CA GLU A 79 -11.09 9.40 -9.76
C GLU A 79 -10.55 10.84 -9.93
N SER A 80 -9.40 11.19 -9.33
CA SER A 80 -8.86 12.57 -9.36
C SER A 80 -8.30 13.01 -10.72
N ASN A 81 -8.19 12.10 -11.69
CA ASN A 81 -7.61 12.28 -13.03
C ASN A 81 -6.12 12.69 -13.06
N ASN A 82 -5.47 12.87 -11.91
CA ASN A 82 -4.05 13.26 -11.78
C ASN A 82 -3.32 12.49 -10.66
N ALA A 83 -3.82 11.31 -10.29
CA ALA A 83 -3.26 10.48 -9.24
C ALA A 83 -1.76 10.21 -9.45
N THR A 84 -0.99 10.35 -8.38
CA THR A 84 0.44 10.02 -8.34
C THR A 84 0.69 8.79 -7.47
N ASP A 85 1.88 8.20 -7.56
CA ASP A 85 2.33 7.17 -6.62
C ASP A 85 2.10 7.59 -5.17
N LYS A 86 2.44 8.85 -4.84
CA LYS A 86 2.33 9.39 -3.47
C LYS A 86 0.91 9.37 -2.96
N ASP A 87 -0.07 9.66 -3.81
CA ASP A 87 -1.47 9.70 -3.41
C ASP A 87 -1.93 8.31 -2.99
N TYR A 88 -1.52 7.28 -3.71
CA TYR A 88 -1.78 5.89 -3.31
C TYR A 88 -0.96 5.45 -2.10
N GLN A 89 0.31 5.85 -1.96
CA GLN A 89 1.07 5.58 -0.74
C GLN A 89 0.39 6.19 0.50
N ASN A 90 -0.16 7.40 0.38
CA ASN A 90 -0.94 8.03 1.45
C ASN A 90 -2.24 7.27 1.73
N ALA A 91 -2.92 6.77 0.69
CA ALA A 91 -4.11 5.94 0.85
C ALA A 91 -3.80 4.60 1.56
N ILE A 92 -2.67 3.95 1.22
CA ILE A 92 -2.16 2.75 1.91
C ILE A 92 -1.91 3.05 3.38
N LYS A 93 -1.10 4.09 3.67
CA LYS A 93 -0.77 4.47 5.05
C LYS A 93 -2.04 4.73 5.88
N LYS A 94 -2.96 5.54 5.36
CA LYS A 94 -4.24 5.83 6.00
C LYS A 94 -5.09 4.56 6.19
N GLY A 95 -5.10 3.68 5.21
CA GLY A 95 -5.76 2.37 5.24
C GLY A 95 -5.27 1.51 6.40
N LEU A 96 -3.96 1.28 6.46
CA LEU A 96 -3.30 0.44 7.47
C LEU A 96 -3.46 1.03 8.88
N GLN A 97 -3.38 2.36 9.02
CA GLN A 97 -3.61 3.04 10.29
C GLN A 97 -4.99 2.77 10.91
N ARG A 98 -6.01 2.40 10.12
CA ARG A 98 -7.34 2.06 10.67
C ARG A 98 -7.32 0.79 11.52
N PHE A 99 -6.29 -0.04 11.42
CA PHE A 99 -6.17 -1.27 12.20
C PHE A 99 -5.46 -1.07 13.53
N SER A 100 -4.95 0.13 13.84
CA SER A 100 -4.14 0.39 15.04
C SER A 100 -4.75 -0.12 16.35
N GLU A 101 -6.04 0.17 16.57
CA GLU A 101 -6.77 -0.19 17.80
C GLU A 101 -6.90 -1.70 18.01
N ILE A 102 -6.88 -2.49 16.94
CA ILE A 102 -7.09 -3.94 16.98
C ILE A 102 -5.86 -4.72 16.53
N TYR A 103 -4.75 -4.04 16.22
CA TYR A 103 -3.58 -4.66 15.60
C TYR A 103 -2.99 -5.77 16.47
N LEU A 104 -2.96 -5.56 17.79
CA LEU A 104 -2.45 -6.54 18.75
C LEU A 104 -3.35 -7.79 18.90
N ASP A 105 -4.60 -7.71 18.44
CA ASP A 105 -5.54 -8.83 18.43
C ASP A 105 -5.46 -9.64 17.13
N LEU A 106 -4.68 -9.19 16.13
CA LEU A 106 -4.52 -9.87 14.85
C LEU A 106 -3.40 -10.90 14.92
N ASP A 107 -3.73 -12.16 14.61
CA ASP A 107 -2.71 -13.16 14.31
C ASP A 107 -1.95 -12.84 13.00
N THR A 108 -0.91 -13.61 12.74
CA THR A 108 -0.08 -13.47 11.53
C THR A 108 -0.89 -13.65 10.24
N GLU A 109 -1.76 -14.66 10.18
CA GLU A 109 -2.54 -14.98 8.99
C GLU A 109 -3.52 -13.86 8.62
N ASN A 110 -4.14 -13.20 9.61
CA ASN A 110 -5.03 -12.07 9.39
C ASN A 110 -4.27 -10.81 8.95
N ARG A 111 -3.05 -10.58 9.46
CA ARG A 111 -2.18 -9.50 8.99
C ARG A 111 -1.75 -9.72 7.54
N GLU A 112 -1.35 -10.94 7.19
CA GLU A 112 -1.05 -11.33 5.80
C GLU A 112 -2.29 -11.18 4.89
N ARG A 113 -3.47 -11.54 5.38
CA ARG A 113 -4.72 -11.38 4.63
C ARG A 113 -5.08 -9.91 4.39
N ILE A 114 -4.80 -9.04 5.36
CA ILE A 114 -4.94 -7.59 5.20
C ILE A 114 -3.96 -7.08 4.13
N CYS A 115 -2.68 -7.44 4.21
CA CYS A 115 -1.67 -7.03 3.24
C CYS A 115 -2.07 -7.45 1.81
N SER A 116 -2.50 -8.69 1.62
CA SER A 116 -2.96 -9.17 0.31
C SER A 116 -4.19 -8.42 -0.22
N TYR A 117 -5.09 -7.94 0.64
CA TYR A 117 -6.15 -7.04 0.19
C TYR A 117 -5.63 -5.68 -0.29
N PHE A 118 -4.57 -5.14 0.32
CA PHE A 118 -3.92 -3.92 -0.20
C PHE A 118 -3.19 -4.19 -1.52
N GLU A 119 -2.56 -5.34 -1.70
CA GLU A 119 -1.96 -5.75 -2.98
C GLU A 119 -3.01 -5.82 -4.09
N GLU A 120 -4.19 -6.39 -3.81
CA GLU A 120 -5.30 -6.37 -4.78
C GLU A 120 -5.75 -4.94 -5.12
N LEU A 121 -5.80 -4.03 -4.13
CA LEU A 121 -6.13 -2.62 -4.38
C LEU A 121 -5.04 -1.92 -5.23
N MET A 122 -3.78 -2.24 -5.00
CA MET A 122 -2.65 -1.79 -5.81
C MET A 122 -2.76 -2.28 -7.25
N ASP A 123 -3.10 -3.55 -7.47
CA ASP A 123 -3.32 -4.14 -8.79
C ASP A 123 -4.48 -3.48 -9.55
N ILE A 124 -5.54 -3.07 -8.85
CA ILE A 124 -6.67 -2.36 -9.47
C ILE A 124 -6.22 -1.05 -10.13
N VAL A 125 -5.28 -0.35 -9.50
CA VAL A 125 -4.81 0.97 -9.93
C VAL A 125 -3.48 0.93 -10.69
N GLY A 126 -2.84 -0.23 -10.78
CA GLY A 126 -1.53 -0.40 -11.42
C GLY A 126 -0.38 0.18 -10.60
N LEU A 127 -0.49 0.20 -9.27
CA LEU A 127 0.61 0.58 -8.38
C LEU A 127 1.51 -0.63 -8.16
N GLU A 128 2.79 -0.55 -8.54
CA GLU A 128 3.69 -1.71 -8.50
C GLU A 128 4.23 -2.03 -7.11
N ILE A 129 4.49 -1.00 -6.29
CA ILE A 129 5.16 -1.16 -4.99
C ILE A 129 4.51 -0.32 -3.89
N SER A 130 4.56 -0.81 -2.65
CA SER A 130 4.02 -0.16 -1.45
C SER A 130 5.05 0.65 -0.67
N ASN A 131 6.27 0.83 -1.21
CA ASN A 131 7.39 1.52 -0.54
C ASN A 131 7.66 1.03 0.90
N GLY A 132 7.49 -0.28 1.13
CA GLY A 132 7.69 -0.91 2.44
C GLY A 132 6.50 -0.84 3.38
N LEU A 133 5.45 -0.07 3.09
CA LEU A 133 4.31 0.12 4.01
C LEU A 133 3.62 -1.18 4.43
N LEU A 134 3.51 -2.16 3.52
CA LEU A 134 2.92 -3.47 3.84
C LEU A 134 3.86 -4.33 4.68
N ASN A 135 5.17 -4.24 4.43
CA ASN A 135 6.18 -4.96 5.21
C ASN A 135 6.27 -4.38 6.64
N ASP A 136 6.26 -3.05 6.75
CA ASP A 136 6.20 -2.35 8.02
C ASP A 136 4.92 -2.73 8.78
N PHE A 137 3.76 -2.78 8.10
CA PHE A 137 2.53 -3.23 8.73
C PHE A 137 2.63 -4.66 9.28
N MET A 138 3.34 -5.54 8.58
CA MET A 138 3.47 -6.94 8.96
C MET A 138 4.40 -7.15 10.17
N TYR A 139 5.53 -6.43 10.21
CA TYR A 139 6.63 -6.74 11.12
C TYR A 139 7.00 -5.62 12.09
N ASP A 140 6.88 -4.36 11.67
CA ASP A 140 7.41 -3.19 12.39
C ASP A 140 6.33 -2.15 12.75
N PHE A 141 5.05 -2.57 12.69
CA PHE A 141 3.93 -1.66 12.89
C PHE A 141 3.84 -1.24 14.36
N ASP A 142 3.95 0.07 14.57
CA ASP A 142 3.69 0.67 15.86
C ASP A 142 2.27 1.27 15.87
N PRO A 143 1.28 0.62 16.52
CA PRO A 143 -0.09 1.11 16.56
C PRO A 143 -0.24 2.42 17.35
N GLN A 144 0.79 2.86 18.08
CA GLN A 144 0.80 4.10 18.86
C GLN A 144 1.42 5.28 18.09
N LYS A 145 1.97 5.02 16.90
CA LYS A 145 2.66 6.01 16.08
C LYS A 145 1.72 6.59 15.01
N ASN A 146 1.42 7.89 15.14
CA ASN A 146 0.58 8.66 14.20
C ASN A 146 1.35 9.12 12.95
#